data_AF-A0A349NGQ6-F1
#
_entry.id   AF-A0A349NGQ6-F1
#
_cell.length_a   1.000
_cell.length_b   1.000
_cell.length_c   1.000
_cell.angle_alpha   90.00
_cell.angle_beta   90.00
_cell.angle_gamma   90.00
#
_symmetry.space_group_name_H-M   'P 1'
#
loop_
_entity.id
_entity.type
_entity.pdbx_description
1 polymer ?
#
loop_
_entity_poly.entity_id
_entity_poly.type
_entity_poly.pdbx_seq_one_letter_code
_entity_poly.pdbx_strand_id
1 'polypeptide(L)' 'MLSQEGTPVEYVSIKVDSLFFFSDLNGNFDLTIPYGHTSDMVFSHISYHGIKVPYSLYKEGKLTVHLAERVQELSDITV' A
#
# COMPACT_ATOMS: atom_id res chain seq x y z
N MET A 1 -5.51 -5.34 -0.76
CA MET A 1 -4.22 -5.18 -0.05
C MET A 1 -4.05 -6.37 0.86
N LEU A 2 -2.92 -7.06 0.76
CA LEU A 2 -2.66 -8.28 1.52
C LEU A 2 -1.31 -8.16 2.23
N SER A 3 -1.13 -8.86 3.36
CA SER A 3 0.18 -9.11 3.94
C SER A 3 0.94 -10.14 3.08
N GLN A 4 2.19 -10.45 3.46
CA GLN A 4 2.95 -11.53 2.84
C GLN A 4 2.27 -12.90 3.01
N GLU A 5 1.57 -13.10 4.12
CA GLU A 5 0.80 -14.33 4.41
C GLU A 5 -0.57 -14.37 3.72
N GLY A 6 -0.93 -13.35 2.93
CA GLY A 6 -2.20 -13.28 2.22
C GLY A 6 -3.39 -12.81 3.08
N THR A 7 -3.14 -12.28 4.28
CA THR A 7 -4.19 -11.72 5.14
C THR A 7 -4.55 -10.30 4.70
N PRO A 8 -5.84 -9.91 4.67
CA PRO A 8 -6.23 -8.53 4.41
C PRO A 8 -5.55 -7.53 5.35
N VAL A 9 -5.10 -6.39 4.79
CA VAL A 9 -4.57 -5.27 5.57
C VAL A 9 -5.55 -4.10 5.46
N GLU A 10 -6.15 -3.75 6.59
CA GLU A 10 -7.10 -2.64 6.68
C GLU A 10 -6.41 -1.26 6.61
N TYR A 11 -7.17 -0.23 6.22
CA TYR A 11 -6.79 1.19 6.34
C TYR A 11 -5.41 1.56 5.78
N VAL A 12 -4.97 0.93 4.70
CA VAL A 12 -3.74 1.33 4.00
C VAL A 12 -3.97 2.68 3.32
N SER A 13 -3.09 3.65 3.59
CA SER A 13 -3.10 4.92 2.88
C SER A 13 -2.59 4.73 1.45
N ILE A 14 -3.35 5.25 0.49
CA ILE A 14 -3.06 5.21 -0.94
C ILE A 14 -2.93 6.65 -1.42
N LYS A 15 -1.86 6.94 -2.15
CA LYS A 15 -1.62 8.26 -2.75
C LYS A 15 -1.22 8.11 -4.20
N VAL A 16 -1.79 8.91 -5.09
CA VAL A 16 -1.32 9.09 -6.46
C VAL A 16 -1.47 10.56 -6.82
N ASP A 17 -0.36 11.22 -7.20
CA ASP A 17 -0.29 12.67 -7.36
C ASP A 17 -0.79 13.43 -6.10
N SER A 18 -1.90 14.17 -6.25
CA SER A 18 -2.60 14.92 -5.20
C SER A 18 -3.84 14.20 -4.65
N LEU A 19 -4.11 12.96 -5.10
CA LEU A 19 -5.21 12.15 -4.60
C LEU A 19 -4.77 11.35 -3.38
N PHE A 20 -5.62 11.30 -2.36
CA PHE A 20 -5.41 10.55 -1.14
C PHE A 20 -6.65 9.71 -0.85
N PHE A 21 -6.44 8.44 -0.49
CA PHE A 21 -7.50 7.47 -0.24
C PHE A 21 -7.06 6.46 0.83
N PHE A 22 -8.02 5.75 1.41
CA PHE A 22 -7.77 4.65 2.36
C PHE A 22 -8.49 3.39 1.91
N SER A 23 -7.82 2.24 1.98
CA SER A 23 -8.51 0.96 1.80
C SER A 23 -9.52 0.70 2.92
N ASP A 24 -10.52 -0.12 2.62
CA ASP A 24 -11.53 -0.56 3.59
C ASP A 24 -10.96 -1.57 4.61
N LEU A 25 -11.85 -2.06 5.49
CA LEU A 25 -11.56 -3.09 6.51
C LEU A 25 -11.06 -4.42 5.93
N ASN A 26 -11.36 -4.70 4.67
CA ASN A 26 -10.93 -5.90 3.96
C ASN A 26 -9.72 -5.63 3.06
N GLY A 27 -9.09 -4.46 3.19
CA GLY A 27 -7.97 -4.02 2.37
C GLY A 27 -8.34 -3.77 0.90
N ASN A 28 -9.61 -3.65 0.56
CA ASN A 28 -10.05 -3.30 -0.79
C ASN A 28 -10.08 -1.78 -0.98
N PHE A 29 -9.94 -1.33 -2.21
CA PHE A 29 -10.12 0.08 -2.57
C PHE A 29 -10.71 0.19 -3.97
N ASP A 30 -11.50 1.23 -4.19
CA ASP A 30 -11.98 1.62 -5.50
C ASP A 30 -11.69 3.12 -5.66
N LEU A 31 -10.77 3.45 -6.57
CA LEU A 31 -10.26 4.80 -6.76
C LEU A 31 -10.40 5.19 -8.22
N THR A 32 -11.21 6.21 -8.49
CA THR A 32 -11.27 6.85 -9.81
C THR A 32 -10.14 7.86 -9.95
N ILE A 33 -9.23 7.61 -10.87
CA ILE A 33 -8.07 8.47 -11.14
C ILE A 33 -8.38 9.33 -12.37
N PRO A 34 -8.39 10.68 -12.27
CA PRO A 34 -8.63 11.55 -13.41
C PRO A 34 -7.53 11.42 -14.47
N TYR A 35 -7.86 11.77 -15.71
CA TYR A 35 -6.90 11.75 -16.81
C TYR A 35 -5.69 12.65 -16.53
N GLY A 36 -4.50 12.21 -16.90
CA GLY A 36 -3.23 12.93 -16.71
C GLY A 36 -2.50 12.62 -15.40
N HIS A 37 -3.15 11.94 -14.46
CA HIS A 37 -2.52 11.47 -13.22
C HIS A 37 -1.72 10.19 -13.49
N THR A 38 -0.39 10.34 -13.57
CA THR A 38 0.54 9.29 -14.05
C THR A 38 1.75 9.08 -13.15
N SER A 39 1.76 9.68 -11.95
CA SER A 39 2.81 9.44 -10.95
C SER A 39 2.70 8.04 -10.35
N ASP A 40 3.77 7.55 -9.73
CA ASP A 40 3.71 6.29 -8.97
C ASP A 40 2.63 6.35 -7.88
N MET A 41 1.88 5.26 -7.73
CA MET A 41 0.94 5.07 -6.64
C MET A 41 1.71 4.59 -5.40
N VAL A 42 1.58 5.32 -4.30
CA VAL A 42 2.27 5.06 -3.04
C VAL A 42 1.30 4.47 -2.03
N PHE A 43 1.70 3.35 -1.44
CA PHE A 43 0.99 2.65 -0.38
C PHE A 43 1.77 2.79 0.93
N SER A 44 1.09 3.17 2.00
CA SER A 44 1.70 3.35 3.32
C SER A 44 0.79 2.83 4.42
N HIS A 45 1.36 2.14 5.39
CA HIS A 45 0.68 1.67 6.59
C HIS A 45 1.65 1.70 7.76
N ILE A 46 1.15 1.89 8.99
CA ILE A 46 2.00 2.04 10.18
C ILE A 46 2.87 0.81 10.45
N SER A 47 2.29 -0.38 10.30
CA SER A 47 2.94 -1.68 10.58
C SER A 47 3.70 -2.31 9.42
N TYR A 48 3.71 -1.70 8.23
CA TYR A 48 4.31 -2.29 7.02
C TYR A 48 5.28 -1.35 6.33
N HIS A 49 6.17 -1.90 5.51
CA HIS A 49 7.00 -1.11 4.62
C HIS A 49 6.15 -0.46 3.51
N GLY A 50 6.43 0.82 3.24
CA GLY A 50 5.77 1.54 2.16
C GLY A 50 6.18 1.00 0.79
N ILE A 51 5.24 0.98 -0.15
CA ILE A 51 5.43 0.47 -1.51
C ILE A 51 5.10 1.56 -2.53
N LYS A 52 5.85 1.60 -3.63
CA LYS A 52 5.54 2.42 -4.80
C LYS A 52 5.25 1.52 -6.00
N VAL A 53 4.13 1.75 -6.65
CA VAL A 53 3.69 1.01 -7.84
C VAL A 53 3.69 1.98 -9.03
N PRO A 54 4.49 1.72 -10.09
CA PRO A 54 4.52 2.57 -11.28
C PRO A 54 3.19 2.61 -12.02
N TYR A 55 2.89 3.75 -12.67
CA TYR A 55 1.68 3.94 -13.50
C TYR A 55 1.47 2.84 -14.53
N SER A 56 2.55 2.35 -15.14
CA SER A 56 2.49 1.27 -16.12
C SER A 56 1.84 -0.01 -15.60
N LEU A 57 1.86 -0.26 -14.29
CA LEU A 57 1.31 -1.47 -13.67
C LEU A 57 -0.15 -1.34 -13.24
N TYR A 58 -0.64 -0.13 -12.91
CA TYR A 58 -2.00 0.06 -12.43
C TYR A 58 -2.94 0.76 -13.44
N LYS A 59 -2.42 1.26 -14.56
CA LYS A 59 -3.22 1.95 -15.60
C LYS A 59 -4.39 1.13 -16.17
N GLU A 60 -4.35 -0.20 -16.02
CA GLU A 60 -5.39 -1.13 -16.52
C GLU A 60 -6.50 -1.40 -15.47
N GLY A 61 -6.39 -0.83 -14.27
CA GLY A 61 -7.48 -0.76 -13.29
C GLY A 61 -7.60 -1.94 -12.33
N LYS A 62 -6.68 -2.92 -12.36
CA LYS A 62 -6.61 -4.00 -11.35
C LYS A 62 -5.22 -4.06 -10.73
N LEU A 63 -5.18 -4.05 -9.41
CA LEU A 63 -3.94 -4.10 -8.66
C LEU A 63 -4.14 -4.89 -7.36
N THR A 64 -3.26 -5.86 -7.14
CA THR A 64 -3.09 -6.51 -5.85
C THR A 64 -1.70 -6.19 -5.35
N VAL A 65 -1.60 -5.64 -4.13
CA VAL A 65 -0.33 -5.28 -3.50
C VAL A 65 -0.16 -6.10 -2.24
N HIS A 66 1.04 -6.70 -2.10
CA HIS A 66 1.48 -7.43 -0.92
C HIS A 66 2.41 -6.55 -0.10
N LEU A 67 2.07 -6.33 1.17
CA LEU A 67 2.82 -5.50 2.10
C LEU A 67 3.75 -6.38 2.96
N ALA A 68 5.02 -6.01 3.04
CA ALA A 68 6.00 -6.63 3.92
C ALA A 68 5.94 -5.99 5.30
N GLU A 69 5.85 -6.81 6.35
CA GLU A 69 5.80 -6.32 7.74
C GLU A 69 7.04 -5.53 8.08
N ARG A 70 6.86 -4.44 8.81
CA ARG A 70 7.96 -3.69 9.41
C ARG A 70 8.29 -4.34 10.76
N VAL A 71 8.97 -5.47 10.70
CA VAL A 71 9.52 -6.12 11.91
C VAL A 71 10.83 -5.44 12.25
N GLN A 72 10.96 -4.93 13.47
CA GLN A 72 12.23 -4.47 14.00
C GLN A 72 12.72 -5.51 15.00
N GLU A 73 13.81 -6.21 14.66
CA GLU A 73 14.47 -7.09 15.63
C GLU A 73 15.09 -6.22 16.73
N LEU A 74 14.62 -6.40 17.96
CA LEU A 74 15.25 -5.82 19.13
C LEU A 74 16.41 -6.75 19.50
N SER A 75 17.64 -6.29 19.31
CA SER A 75 18.82 -7.01 19.78
C SER A 75 18.84 -7.06 21.31
N ASP A 76 19.12 -8.24 21.87
CA ASP A 76 19.25 -8.45 23.31
C ASP A 76 20.24 -7.45 23.91
N ILE A 77 19.76 -6.65 24.87
CA ILE A 77 20.65 -5.82 25.69
C ILE A 77 21.17 -6.71 26.81
N THR A 78 22.37 -7.26 26.64
CA THR A 78 23.11 -7.84 27.78
C THR A 78 23.61 -6.70 28.66
N VAL A 79 23.11 -6.64 29.91
CA VAL A 79 23.57 -5.75 30.98
C VAL A 79 24.68 -6.42 31.79
#